data_AF-A0A8T5JVC1-F1
#
_entry.id   AF-A0A8T5JVC1-F1
#
_cell.length_a   1.000
_cell.length_b   1.000
_cell.length_c   1.000
_cell.angle_alpha   90.00
_cell.angle_beta   90.00
_cell.angle_gamma   90.00
#
_symmetry.space_group_name_H-M   'P 1'
#
loop_
_entity.id
_entity.type
_entity.pdbx_description
1 polymer ?
#
loop_
_entity_poly.entity_id
_entity_poly.type
_entity_poly.pdbx_seq_one_letter_code
_entity_poly.pdbx_strand_id
1 'polypeptide(L)'
;MESKYVALHVALFWGIGKFIIKNEDAIKIKLDEKIMYEQLKLKIMINDDFIENKIKFIQMLIKQRKLKVEFEIIDLENNLATKELE
;
A
#
# COMPACT_ATOMS: atom_id res chain seq x y z
N MET A 1 8.90 -5.62 8.52
CA MET A 1 8.87 -4.57 7.48
C MET A 1 8.38 -5.15 6.15
N GLU A 2 9.05 -6.15 5.58
CA GLU A 2 8.63 -6.81 4.33
C GLU A 2 7.18 -7.34 4.34
N SER A 3 6.74 -7.90 5.47
CA SER A 3 5.38 -8.42 5.66
C SER A 3 4.29 -7.37 5.39
N LYS A 4 4.51 -6.11 5.76
CA LYS A 4 3.55 -5.01 5.52
C LYS A 4 3.47 -4.63 4.03
N TYR A 5 4.59 -4.67 3.32
CA TYR A 5 4.62 -4.51 1.87
C TYR A 5 3.89 -5.63 1.14
N VAL A 6 4.06 -6.87 1.60
CA VAL A 6 3.32 -8.03 1.09
C VAL A 6 1.82 -7.87 1.36
N ALA A 7 1.43 -7.49 2.59
CA ALA A 7 0.04 -7.28 2.95
C ALA A 7 -0.63 -6.22 2.05
N LEU A 8 0.04 -5.08 1.83
CA LEU A 8 -0.48 -4.03 0.93
C LEU A 8 -0.62 -4.53 -0.51
N HIS A 9 0.38 -5.25 -1.02
CA HIS A 9 0.34 -5.82 -2.37
C HIS A 9 -0.83 -6.80 -2.53
N VAL A 10 -1.02 -7.72 -1.58
CA VAL A 10 -2.11 -8.70 -1.59
C VAL A 10 -3.47 -8.00 -1.49
N ALA A 11 -3.62 -7.01 -0.60
CA ALA A 11 -4.87 -6.28 -0.43
C ALA A 11 -5.30 -5.54 -1.72
N LEU A 12 -4.36 -4.86 -2.39
CA LEU A 12 -4.64 -4.19 -3.67
C LEU A 12 -4.99 -5.18 -4.77
N PHE A 13 -4.24 -6.28 -4.88
CA PHE A 13 -4.50 -7.30 -5.90
C PHE A 13 -5.86 -7.97 -5.69
N TRP A 14 -6.19 -8.32 -4.44
CA TRP A 14 -7.48 -8.90 -4.08
C TRP A 14 -8.63 -7.93 -4.33
N GLY A 15 -8.50 -6.67 -3.91
CA GLY A 15 -9.52 -5.64 -4.13
C GLY A 15 -9.85 -5.44 -5.60
N ILE A 16 -8.84 -5.52 -6.48
CA ILE A 16 -9.04 -5.47 -7.94
C ILE A 16 -9.67 -6.78 -8.44
N GLY A 17 -9.16 -7.94 -8.02
CA GLY A 17 -9.68 -9.24 -8.46
C GLY A 17 -11.14 -9.48 -8.08
N LYS A 18 -11.60 -8.91 -6.96
CA LYS A 18 -12.99 -8.91 -6.52
C LYS A 18 -13.82 -7.74 -7.07
N PHE A 19 -13.26 -6.90 -7.93
CA PHE A 19 -13.92 -5.70 -8.49
C PHE A 19 -14.41 -4.70 -7.43
N ILE A 20 -13.81 -4.72 -6.24
CA ILE A 20 -14.04 -3.74 -5.17
C ILE A 20 -13.34 -2.42 -5.55
N ILE A 21 -12.14 -2.51 -6.12
CA ILE A 21 -11.39 -1.38 -6.68
C ILE A 21 -11.49 -1.45 -8.20
N LYS A 22 -12.10 -0.43 -8.81
CA LYS A 22 -12.26 -0.28 -10.25
C LYS A 22 -11.28 0.75 -10.80
N ASN A 23 -11.24 0.85 -12.13
CA ASN A 23 -10.40 1.85 -12.80
C ASN A 23 -10.88 3.26 -12.41
N GLU A 24 -9.95 4.19 -12.24
CA GLU A 24 -10.19 5.60 -11.91
C GLU A 24 -10.79 5.86 -10.51
N ASP A 25 -10.97 4.82 -9.70
CA ASP A 25 -11.45 4.94 -8.32
C ASP A 25 -10.49 5.76 -7.45
N ALA A 26 -11.08 6.45 -6.48
CA ALA A 26 -10.34 7.08 -5.40
C ALA A 26 -10.22 6.11 -4.23
N ILE A 27 -8.98 5.77 -3.87
CA ILE A 27 -8.70 4.87 -2.76
C ILE A 27 -7.80 5.57 -1.73
N LYS A 28 -8.07 5.28 -0.46
CA LYS A 28 -7.29 5.77 0.66
C LYS A 28 -6.52 4.61 1.27
N ILE A 29 -5.19 4.71 1.26
CA ILE A 29 -4.29 3.72 1.83
C ILE A 29 -3.79 4.25 3.17
N LYS A 30 -4.21 3.59 4.24
CA LYS A 30 -3.80 3.92 5.61
C LYS A 30 -2.61 3.06 6.02
N LEU A 31 -1.57 3.70 6.55
CA LEU A 31 -0.31 3.08 6.92
C LEU A 31 0.02 3.44 8.36
N ASP A 32 0.47 2.46 9.14
CA ASP A 32 0.92 2.64 10.53
C ASP A 32 2.44 2.83 10.66
N GLU A 33 3.17 2.70 9.55
CA GLU A 33 4.62 2.91 9.48
C GLU A 33 4.99 4.14 8.66
N LYS A 34 5.62 5.10 9.33
CA LYS A 34 6.09 6.35 8.70
C LYS A 34 7.07 6.10 7.56
N ILE A 35 8.00 5.16 7.73
CA ILE A 35 9.01 4.86 6.70
C ILE A 35 8.36 4.35 5.41
N MET A 36 7.33 3.52 5.55
CA MET A 36 6.57 2.99 4.41
C MET A 36 5.77 4.09 3.69
N TYR A 37 5.19 5.01 4.45
CA TYR A 37 4.55 6.20 3.89
C TYR A 37 5.54 7.06 3.10
N GLU A 38 6.72 7.33 3.65
CA GLU A 38 7.75 8.12 2.99
C GLU A 38 8.28 7.42 1.73
N GLN A 39 8.52 6.11 1.78
CA GLN A 39 8.96 5.32 0.63
C GLN A 39 7.90 5.30 -0.50
N LEU A 40 6.61 5.16 -0.17
CA LEU A 40 5.53 5.13 -1.17
C LEU A 40 5.21 6.52 -1.75
N LYS A 41 5.18 7.56 -0.90
CA LYS A 41 4.79 8.92 -1.31
C LYS A 41 5.94 9.73 -1.87
N LEU A 42 7.11 9.68 -1.21
CA LEU A 42 8.26 10.53 -1.51
C LEU A 42 9.34 9.80 -2.33
N LYS A 43 9.19 8.49 -2.57
CA LYS A 43 10.15 7.66 -3.35
C LYS A 43 11.58 7.75 -2.80
N ILE A 44 11.72 7.78 -1.47
CA ILE A 44 13.03 7.77 -0.81
C ILE A 44 13.79 6.49 -1.17
N MET A 45 15.12 6.57 -1.21
CA MET A 45 16.03 5.47 -1.54
C MET A 45 15.79 4.25 -0.63
N ILE A 46 15.76 3.06 -1.23
CA ILE A 46 15.45 1.78 -0.58
C ILE A 46 16.64 0.87 -0.85
N ASN A 47 17.31 0.41 0.20
CA ASN A 47 18.47 -0.50 0.10
C ASN A 47 18.04 -1.98 0.09
N ASP A 48 16.81 -2.25 -0.33
CA ASP A 48 16.17 -3.56 -0.27
C ASP A 48 15.42 -3.80 -1.59
N ASP A 49 15.97 -4.69 -2.40
CA ASP A 49 15.45 -5.03 -3.74
C ASP A 49 14.02 -5.62 -3.65
N PHE A 50 13.69 -6.34 -2.58
CA PHE A 50 12.37 -6.92 -2.41
C PHE A 50 11.33 -5.82 -2.20
N ILE A 51 11.60 -4.90 -1.27
CA ILE A 51 10.72 -3.75 -1.00
C ILE A 51 10.61 -2.85 -2.23
N GLU A 52 11.73 -2.59 -2.91
CA GLU A 52 11.76 -1.76 -4.12
C GLU A 52 10.85 -2.36 -5.22
N ASN A 53 10.93 -3.67 -5.45
CA ASN A 53 10.10 -4.37 -6.43
C ASN A 53 8.60 -4.30 -6.07
N LYS A 54 8.24 -4.41 -4.79
CA LYS A 54 6.84 -4.25 -4.35
C LYS A 54 6.31 -2.85 -4.58
N ILE A 55 7.11 -1.82 -4.32
CA ILE A 55 6.73 -0.43 -4.55
C ILE A 55 6.58 -0.15 -6.05
N LYS A 56 7.52 -0.62 -6.88
CA LYS A 56 7.42 -0.52 -8.36
C LYS A 56 6.11 -1.13 -8.86
N PHE A 57 5.73 -2.30 -8.33
CA PHE A 57 4.47 -2.94 -8.67
C PHE A 57 3.25 -2.09 -8.28
N ILE A 58 3.22 -1.58 -7.05
CA ILE A 58 2.11 -0.73 -6.55
C ILE A 58 1.97 0.51 -7.42
N GLN A 59 3.08 1.18 -7.76
CA GLN A 59 3.09 2.35 -8.63
C GLN A 59 2.59 2.02 -10.05
N MET A 60 3.05 0.89 -10.61
CA MET A 60 2.59 0.42 -11.92
C MET A 60 1.08 0.17 -11.92
N LEU A 61 0.56 -0.48 -10.89
CA LEU A 61 -0.85 -0.77 -10.73
C LEU A 61 -1.69 0.50 -10.65
N ILE A 62 -1.29 1.44 -9.80
CA ILE A 62 -1.92 2.76 -9.66
C ILE A 62 -1.98 3.48 -11.01
N LYS A 63 -0.87 3.48 -11.75
CA LYS A 63 -0.77 4.11 -13.07
C LYS A 63 -1.66 3.45 -14.11
N GLN A 64 -1.60 2.12 -14.25
CA GLN A 64 -2.36 1.36 -15.24
C GLN A 64 -3.88 1.51 -15.04
N ARG A 65 -4.30 1.52 -13.78
CA ARG A 65 -5.71 1.62 -13.38
C ARG A 65 -6.18 3.07 -13.20
N LYS A 66 -5.27 4.05 -13.33
CA LYS A 66 -5.49 5.48 -13.07
C LYS A 66 -6.11 5.77 -11.70
N LEU A 67 -5.71 5.01 -10.68
CA LEU A 67 -6.26 5.16 -9.33
C LEU A 67 -5.86 6.51 -8.74
N LYS A 68 -6.81 7.17 -8.07
CA LYS A 68 -6.54 8.38 -7.29
C LYS A 68 -6.21 7.93 -5.86
N VAL A 69 -4.92 7.77 -5.59
CA VAL A 69 -4.46 7.24 -4.30
C VAL A 69 -4.10 8.35 -3.34
N GLU A 70 -4.70 8.33 -2.16
CA GLU A 70 -4.32 9.14 -1.02
C GLU A 70 -3.65 8.25 0.04
N PHE A 71 -2.43 8.61 0.45
CA PHE A 71 -1.74 7.94 1.55
C PHE A 71 -1.97 8.73 2.84
N GLU A 72 -2.34 8.02 3.90
CA GLU A 72 -2.60 8.58 5.24
C GLU A 72 -1.78 7.78 6.28
N ILE A 73 -1.11 8.48 7.18
CA ILE A 73 -0.48 7.85 8.36
C ILE A 73 -1.54 7.75 9.46
N ILE A 74 -1.65 6.58 10.07
CA ILE A 74 -2.50 6.32 11.23
C ILE A 74 -1.67 5.74 12.38
N ASP A 75 -2.16 5.88 13.61
CA ASP A 75 -1.53 5.21 14.75
C ASP A 75 -1.79 3.69 14.71
N LEU A 76 -0.88 2.92 15.31
CA LEU A 76 -0.95 1.45 15.35
C LEU A 76 -2.26 0.93 15.95
N GLU A 77 -2.78 1.61 16.97
CA GLU A 77 -4.06 1.32 17.64
C GLU A 77 -5.29 1.50 16.74
N ASN A 78 -5.16 2.34 15.71
CA ASN A 78 -6.19 2.60 14.71
C ASN A 78 -6.08 1.66 13.50
N ASN A 79 -5.05 0.83 13.44
CA ASN A 79 -4.88 -0.15 12.38
C ASN A 79 -5.81 -1.35 12.65
N LEU A 80 -6.80 -1.58 11.78
CA LEU A 80 -7.72 -2.72 11.95
C LEU A 80 -6.99 -4.06 11.74
N ALA A 81 -5.91 -4.10 10.97
CA ALA A 81 -5.17 -5.33 10.69
C ALA A 81 -4.38 -5.84 11.91
N THR A 82 -4.10 -4.98 12.90
CA THR A 82 -3.38 -5.38 14.13
C THR A 82 -4.31 -5.95 15.19
N LYS A 83 -5.61 -5.63 15.14
CA LYS A 83 -6.62 -6.19 16.06
C LYS A 83 -6.91 -7.67 15.82
N GLU A 84 -6.61 -8.17 14.62
CA GLU A 84 -6.82 -9.57 14.22
C GLU A 84 -5.59 -10.47 14.49
N LEU A 85 -4.55 -9.92 15.12
CA LEU A 85 -3.31 -10.64 15.48
C LEU A 85 -3.22 -10.99 16.97
N GLU A 86 -4.27 -10.71 17.75
CA GLU A 86 -4.41 -11.05 19.17
C GLU A 86 -5.08 -12.42 19.41
#